data_AF-A0A261KUF6-F1
#
_entry.id   AF-A0A261KUF6-F1
#
_cell.length_a   1.000
_cell.length_b   1.000
_cell.length_c   1.000
_cell.angle_alpha   90.00
_cell.angle_beta   90.00
_cell.angle_gamma   90.00
#
_symmetry.space_group_name_H-M   'P 1'
#
loop_
_entity.id
_entity.type
_entity.pdbx_description
1 polymer ?
#
loop_
_entity_poly.entity_id
_entity_poly.type
_entity_poly.pdbx_seq_one_letter_code
_entity_poly.pdbx_strand_id
1 'polypeptide(L)' 'ENPLIDEVTKEKLLKNIARRVEANILEVLKDRGLQENIRFNPKLKTSGLLDLK' A
#
# COMPACT_ATOMS: atom_id res chain seq x y z
N GLU A 1 9.53 8.98 -25.85
CA GLU A 1 8.68 8.76 -24.65
C GLU A 1 9.22 9.63 -23.53
N ASN A 2 8.37 10.33 -22.78
CA ASN A 2 8.82 11.31 -21.79
C ASN A 2 9.04 10.59 -20.44
N PRO A 3 10.29 10.43 -19.96
CA PRO A 3 10.61 9.60 -18.79
C PRO A 3 9.91 10.04 -17.49
N LEU A 4 9.53 11.31 -17.39
CA LEU A 4 8.78 11.86 -16.25
C LEU A 4 7.35 11.30 -16.13
N ILE A 5 6.73 10.92 -17.26
CA ILE A 5 5.38 10.34 -17.26
C ILE A 5 5.43 8.91 -16.71
N ASP A 6 6.50 8.17 -17.00
CA ASP A 6 6.68 6.78 -16.53
C ASP A 6 6.90 6.71 -15.02
N GLU A 7 7.69 7.61 -14.43
CA GLU A 7 7.90 7.62 -12.98
C GLU A 7 6.62 7.93 -12.21
N VAL A 8 5.86 8.93 -12.67
CA VAL A 8 4.56 9.29 -12.05
C VAL A 8 3.55 8.16 -12.21
N THR A 9 3.56 7.45 -13.34
CA THR A 9 2.67 6.32 -13.61
C THR A 9 3.05 5.11 -12.75
N LYS A 10 4.34 4.84 -12.61
CA LYS A 10 4.88 3.79 -11.74
C LYS A 10 4.56 4.05 -10.27
N GLU A 11 4.69 5.29 -9.79
CA GLU A 11 4.34 5.66 -8.43
C GLU A 11 2.83 5.46 -8.16
N LYS A 12 1.97 5.86 -9.10
CA LYS A 12 0.52 5.63 -9.01
C LYS A 12 0.19 4.14 -8.97
N LEU A 13 0.84 3.34 -9.80
CA LEU A 13 0.66 1.89 -9.83
C LEU A 13 1.07 1.26 -8.49
N LEU A 14 2.23 1.61 -7.95
CA LEU A 14 2.70 1.14 -6.65
C LEU A 14 1.74 1.52 -5.53
N LYS A 15 1.27 2.77 -5.47
CA LYS A 15 0.25 3.20 -4.49
C LYS A 15 -1.05 2.39 -4.58
N ASN A 16 -1.53 2.12 -5.80
CA ASN A 16 -2.75 1.36 -6.01
C ASN A 16 -2.59 -0.10 -5.56
N ILE A 17 -1.44 -0.72 -5.88
CA ILE A 17 -1.12 -2.08 -5.42
C ILE A 17 -1.01 -2.09 -3.89
N ALA A 18 -0.28 -1.15 -3.29
CA ALA A 18 -0.11 -1.10 -1.84
C ALA A 18 -1.45 -0.95 -1.10
N ARG A 19 -2.37 -0.09 -1.60
CA ARG A 19 -3.72 0.05 -1.04
C ARG A 19 -4.54 -1.24 -1.14
N ARG A 20 -4.45 -1.94 -2.27
CA ARG A 20 -5.15 -3.22 -2.45
C ARG A 20 -4.63 -4.29 -1.50
N VAL A 21 -3.32 -4.41 -1.38
CA VAL A 21 -2.67 -5.38 -0.48
C VAL A 21 -2.97 -5.03 0.99
N GLU A 22 -2.93 -3.75 1.35
CA GLU A 22 -3.34 -3.26 2.67
C GLU A 22 -4.78 -3.65 3.02
N ALA A 23 -5.74 -3.42 2.10
CA ALA A 23 -7.13 -3.82 2.31
C ALA A 23 -7.27 -5.33 2.54
N ASN A 24 -6.60 -6.14 1.73
CA ASN A 24 -6.60 -7.60 1.88
C ASN A 24 -5.99 -8.04 3.22
N ILE A 25 -4.89 -7.41 3.64
CA ILE A 25 -4.26 -7.74 4.94
C ILE A 25 -5.19 -7.36 6.09
N LEU A 26 -5.82 -6.19 6.04
CA LEU A 26 -6.77 -5.75 7.07
C LEU A 26 -7.99 -6.68 7.14
N GLU A 27 -8.51 -7.15 6.00
CA GLU A 27 -9.59 -8.13 5.94
C GLU A 27 -9.19 -9.46 6.58
N VAL A 28 -8.03 -10.02 6.19
CA VAL A 28 -7.51 -11.26 6.77
C VAL A 28 -7.27 -11.13 8.28
N LEU A 29 -6.77 -9.99 8.74
CA LEU A 29 -6.55 -9.75 10.17
C LEU A 29 -7.86 -9.62 10.94
N LYS A 30 -8.86 -8.96 10.36
CA LYS A 30 -10.20 -8.87 10.93
C LYS A 30 -10.86 -10.23 11.04
N ASP A 31 -10.74 -11.07 10.01
CA ASP A 31 -11.24 -12.46 10.02
C ASP A 31 -10.56 -13.32 11.09
N ARG A 32 -9.28 -13.03 11.40
CA ARG A 32 -8.55 -13.67 12.51
C ARG A 32 -8.93 -13.13 13.89
N GLY A 33 -9.84 -12.16 13.96
CA GLY A 33 -10.32 -11.57 15.22
C GLY A 33 -9.48 -10.39 15.71
N LEU A 34 -8.56 -9.85 14.90
CA LEU A 34 -7.79 -8.67 15.29
C LEU A 34 -8.68 -7.42 15.16
N GLN A 35 -9.07 -6.86 16.31
CA GLN A 35 -9.85 -5.63 16.41
C GLN A 35 -8.98 -4.35 16.51
N GLU A 36 -7.67 -4.51 16.59
CA GLU A 36 -6.74 -3.38 16.70
C GLU A 36 -6.56 -2.62 15.39
N ASN A 37 -6.39 -1.30 15.52
CA ASN A 37 -6.26 -0.40 14.37
C ASN A 37 -4.81 -0.42 13.85
N ILE A 38 -4.52 -1.33 12.93
CA ILE A 38 -3.21 -1.38 12.25
C ILE A 38 -3.08 -0.20 11.30
N ARG A 39 -2.01 0.60 11.46
CA ARG A 39 -1.68 1.69 10.54
C ARG A 39 -0.42 1.40 9.75
N PHE A 40 -0.56 1.36 8.43
CA PHE A 40 0.57 1.28 7.51
C PHE A 40 1.18 2.65 7.24
N ASN A 41 2.49 2.69 7.00
CA ASN A 41 3.21 3.91 6.69
C ASN A 41 2.94 4.37 5.24
N PRO A 42 2.26 5.52 5.02
CA PRO A 42 1.88 5.96 3.68
C PRO A 42 3.07 6.34 2.80
N LYS A 43 4.22 6.70 3.38
CA LYS A 43 5.44 7.06 2.63
C LYS A 43 6.15 5.84 2.01
N LEU A 44 5.94 4.65 2.57
CA LEU A 44 6.58 3.43 2.07
C LEU A 44 5.83 2.85 0.86
N LYS A 45 4.53 3.13 0.76
CA LYS A 45 3.66 2.68 -0.35
C LYS A 45 4.12 3.19 -1.72
N THR A 46 4.71 4.38 -1.77
CA THR A 46 5.27 4.97 -3.01
C THR A 46 6.52 4.23 -3.49
N SER A 47 7.23 3.59 -2.57
CA SER A 47 8.46 2.83 -2.83
C SER A 47 8.19 1.34 -3.03
N GLY A 48 6.92 0.92 -3.01
CA GLY A 48 6.51 -0.49 -3.09
C GLY A 48 6.66 -1.27 -1.78
N LEU A 49 6.92 -0.59 -0.66
CA LEU A 49 7.05 -1.19 0.66
C LEU A 49 5.76 -0.99 1.46
N LEU A 50 5.29 -2.04 2.13
CA LEU A 50 4.11 -2.01 2.96
C LEU A 50 4.49 -2.42 4.38
N ASP A 51 4.76 -1.41 5.23
CA ASP A 51 5.25 -1.59 6.60
C ASP A 51 4.37 -0.83 7.60
N LEU A 52 4.44 -1.25 8.86
CA LEU A 52 3.67 -0.69 9.96
C LEU A 52 4.34 0.59 10.52
N LYS A 53 3.55 1.46 11.13
CA LYS A 53 4.04 2.66 11.81
C LYS A 53 4.14 2.46 13.32
#